data_AF-A0A3L7SK94-F1
#
_entry.id   AF-A0A3L7SK94-F1
#
_cell.length_a   1.000
_cell.length_b   1.000
_cell.length_c   1.000
_cell.angle_alpha   90.00
_cell.angle_beta   90.00
_cell.angle_gamma   90.00
#
_symmetry.space_group_name_H-M   'P 1'
#
loop_
_entity.id
_entity.type
_entity.pdbx_description
1 polymer ?
#
loop_
_entity_poly.entity_id
_entity_poly.type
_entity_poly.pdbx_seq_one_letter_code
_entity_poly.pdbx_strand_id
1 'polypeptide(L)'
;MKSVRSGWKRCLIAPLILIASLVMWIEESLWNGLKWLMAILARLTWIRYLESLIQRLSPAATVVVFLLPLTLLFPFKLLALYWLSRGQWLASLSVLIAAKLLGTALEARMFVLCRPQLLMLPWFKWLHDGFLWWHDRLYAALT
;
A
#
# COMPACT_ATOMS: atom_id res chain seq x y z
N MET A 1 -51.52 5.74 -6.86
CA MET A 1 -50.28 5.74 -7.68
C MET A 1 -49.03 5.93 -6.80
N LYS A 2 -48.51 4.86 -6.17
CA LYS A 2 -47.30 4.91 -5.30
C LYS A 2 -46.40 3.65 -5.38
N SER A 3 -46.44 2.86 -6.47
CA SER A 3 -45.62 1.62 -6.54
C SER A 3 -44.49 1.60 -7.58
N VAL A 4 -44.31 2.64 -8.41
CA VAL A 4 -43.33 2.59 -9.51
C VAL A 4 -41.95 3.19 -9.15
N ARG A 5 -41.85 3.98 -8.08
CA ARG A 5 -40.59 4.70 -7.74
C ARG A 5 -39.52 3.86 -7.00
N SER A 6 -39.82 2.66 -6.51
CA SER A 6 -38.87 1.86 -5.69
C SER A 6 -38.02 0.86 -6.49
N GLY A 7 -38.44 0.46 -7.69
CA GLY A 7 -37.72 -0.50 -8.53
C GLY A 7 -36.44 0.07 -9.15
N TRP A 8 -36.46 1.34 -9.56
CA TRP A 8 -35.31 2.03 -10.15
C TRP A 8 -34.16 2.25 -9.15
N LYS A 9 -34.51 2.59 -7.89
CA LYS A 9 -33.53 2.69 -6.82
C LYS A 9 -32.91 1.33 -6.52
N ARG A 10 -33.68 0.25 -6.50
CA ARG A 10 -33.14 -1.12 -6.35
C ARG A 10 -32.26 -1.54 -7.51
N CYS A 11 -32.58 -1.18 -8.76
CA CYS A 11 -31.73 -1.48 -9.92
C CYS A 11 -30.42 -0.69 -9.95
N LEU A 12 -30.35 0.49 -9.33
CA LEU A 12 -29.10 1.26 -9.21
C LEU A 12 -28.31 0.89 -7.95
N ILE A 13 -28.99 0.57 -6.86
CA ILE A 13 -28.37 0.19 -5.58
C ILE A 13 -27.84 -1.26 -5.64
N ALA A 14 -28.52 -2.18 -6.32
CA ALA A 14 -28.07 -3.56 -6.45
C ALA A 14 -26.68 -3.72 -7.10
N PRO A 15 -26.38 -3.10 -8.26
CA PRO A 15 -25.03 -3.16 -8.83
C PRO A 15 -24.02 -2.43 -7.95
N LEU A 16 -24.42 -1.35 -7.25
CA LEU A 16 -23.54 -0.65 -6.32
C LEU A 16 -23.17 -1.54 -5.12
N ILE A 17 -24.14 -2.27 -4.56
CA ILE A 17 -23.89 -3.25 -3.47
C ILE A 17 -23.00 -4.36 -3.98
N LEU A 18 -23.25 -4.90 -5.18
CA LEU A 18 -22.41 -5.94 -5.77
C LEU A 18 -20.96 -5.46 -5.94
N ILE A 19 -20.77 -4.26 -6.49
CA ILE A 19 -19.45 -3.64 -6.63
C ILE A 19 -18.81 -3.42 -5.26
N ALA A 20 -19.55 -2.88 -4.29
CA ALA A 20 -19.04 -2.63 -2.95
C ALA A 20 -18.63 -3.94 -2.24
N SER A 21 -19.42 -5.00 -2.38
CA SER A 21 -19.08 -6.33 -1.86
C SER A 21 -17.87 -6.93 -2.56
N LEU A 22 -17.74 -6.76 -3.88
CA LEU A 22 -16.58 -7.22 -4.63
C LEU A 22 -15.31 -6.46 -4.22
N VAL A 23 -15.41 -5.14 -4.06
CA VAL A 23 -14.33 -4.26 -3.59
C VAL A 23 -13.93 -4.65 -2.18
N MET A 24 -14.87 -4.82 -1.25
CA MET A 24 -14.62 -5.30 0.12
C MET A 24 -13.92 -6.66 0.13
N TRP A 25 -14.34 -7.61 -0.71
CA TRP A 25 -13.71 -8.93 -0.80
C TRP A 25 -12.27 -8.85 -1.32
N ILE A 26 -12.02 -8.01 -2.34
CA ILE A 26 -10.68 -7.74 -2.85
C ILE A 26 -9.83 -7.06 -1.78
N GLU A 27 -10.38 -6.06 -1.09
CA GLU A 27 -9.72 -5.33 -0.02
C GLU A 27 -9.31 -6.27 1.13
N GLU A 28 -10.22 -7.11 1.61
CA GLU A 28 -9.96 -8.09 2.66
C GLU A 28 -8.89 -9.12 2.22
N SER A 29 -8.96 -9.59 0.97
CA SER A 29 -7.95 -10.49 0.40
C SER A 29 -6.57 -9.83 0.34
N LEU A 30 -6.52 -8.55 -0.07
CA LEU A 30 -5.29 -7.75 -0.07
C LEU A 30 -4.76 -7.55 1.35
N TRP A 31 -5.62 -7.23 2.32
CA TRP A 31 -5.25 -7.08 3.73
C TRP A 31 -4.66 -8.36 4.30
N ASN A 32 -5.26 -9.50 4.02
CA ASN A 32 -4.75 -10.79 4.51
C ASN A 32 -3.41 -11.15 3.87
N GLY A 33 -3.24 -10.90 2.57
CA GLY A 33 -1.94 -11.02 1.90
C GLY A 33 -0.88 -10.09 2.48
N LEU A 34 -1.25 -8.83 2.78
CA LEU A 34 -0.37 -7.85 3.38
C LEU A 34 0.04 -8.26 4.80
N LYS A 35 -0.90 -8.69 5.64
CA LYS A 35 -0.64 -9.20 7.00
C LYS A 35 0.31 -10.40 6.97
N TRP A 36 0.09 -11.34 6.05
CA TRP A 36 0.95 -12.51 5.89
C TRP A 36 2.37 -12.12 5.47
N LEU A 37 2.50 -11.21 4.51
CA LEU A 37 3.80 -10.66 4.10
C LEU A 37 4.49 -9.91 5.23
N MET A 38 3.76 -9.06 5.96
CA MET A 38 4.29 -8.37 7.14
C MET A 38 4.78 -9.36 8.19
N ALA A 39 4.09 -10.49 8.40
CA ALA A 39 4.51 -11.53 9.32
C ALA A 39 5.78 -12.26 8.85
N ILE A 40 5.93 -12.51 7.54
CA ILE A 40 7.17 -13.06 6.97
C ILE A 40 8.32 -12.08 7.11
N LEU A 41 8.10 -10.83 6.70
CA LEU A 41 9.11 -9.78 6.80
C LEU A 41 9.55 -9.60 8.25
N ALA A 42 8.62 -9.59 9.21
CA ALA A 42 8.93 -9.51 10.64
C ALA A 42 9.84 -10.65 11.15
N ARG A 43 9.82 -11.82 10.49
CA ARG A 43 10.69 -12.96 10.84
C ARG A 43 12.08 -12.86 10.22
N LEU A 44 12.31 -12.01 9.22
CA LEU A 44 13.61 -11.87 8.56
C LEU A 44 14.59 -11.09 9.45
N THR A 45 15.59 -11.80 9.97
CA THR A 45 16.70 -11.27 10.80
C THR A 45 17.50 -10.14 10.12
N TRP A 46 17.56 -10.12 8.79
CA TRP A 46 18.24 -9.05 8.03
C TRP A 46 17.60 -7.67 8.27
N ILE A 47 16.30 -7.61 8.59
CA ILE A 47 15.62 -6.33 8.86
C ILE A 47 16.10 -5.70 10.16
N ARG A 48 16.39 -6.52 11.19
CA ARG A 48 17.00 -6.02 12.44
C ARG A 48 18.41 -5.48 12.23
N TYR A 49 19.15 -6.08 11.29
CA TYR A 49 20.48 -5.59 10.91
C TYR A 49 20.40 -4.28 10.10
N LEU A 50 19.42 -4.16 9.20
CA LEU A 50 19.16 -2.90 8.51
C LEU A 50 18.69 -1.81 9.47
N GLU A 51 17.89 -2.14 10.49
CA GLU A 51 17.46 -1.20 11.52
C GLU A 51 18.65 -0.59 12.28
N SER A 52 19.64 -1.41 12.66
CA SER A 52 20.84 -0.90 13.32
C SER A 52 21.75 -0.09 12.40
N LEU A 53 21.77 -0.38 11.09
CA LEU A 53 22.45 0.43 10.08
C LEU A 53 21.73 1.76 9.83
N ILE A 54 20.40 1.74 9.74
CA ILE A 54 19.54 2.92 9.55
C ILE A 54 19.65 3.85 10.75
N GLN A 55 19.71 3.33 11.98
CA GLN A 55 19.96 4.13 13.18
C GLN A 55 21.30 4.88 13.16
N ARG A 56 22.28 4.42 12.37
CA ARG A 56 23.59 5.06 12.20
C ARG A 56 23.67 5.96 10.96
N LEU A 57 22.64 5.96 10.11
CA LEU A 57 22.64 6.72 8.86
C LEU A 57 22.22 8.17 9.10
N SER A 58 22.79 9.09 8.30
CA SER A 58 22.39 10.49 8.33
C SER A 58 20.95 10.65 7.77
N PRO A 59 20.20 11.68 8.17
CA PRO A 59 18.82 11.88 7.71
C PRO A 59 18.66 11.90 6.19
N ALA A 60 19.65 12.43 5.46
CA ALA A 60 19.66 12.44 4.00
C ALA A 60 19.82 11.04 3.40
N ALA A 61 20.68 10.19 3.99
CA ALA A 61 20.88 8.83 3.52
C ALA A 61 19.65 7.94 3.78
N THR A 62 18.89 8.20 4.86
CA THR A 62 17.62 7.53 5.13
C THR A 62 16.58 7.76 4.02
N VAL A 63 16.56 8.94 3.39
CA VAL A 63 15.67 9.21 2.24
C VAL A 63 16.02 8.33 1.04
N VAL A 64 17.31 8.15 0.76
CA VAL A 64 17.78 7.27 -0.33
C VAL A 64 17.38 5.82 -0.06
N VAL A 65 17.58 5.36 1.18
CA VAL A 65 17.18 4.00 1.62
C VAL A 65 15.66 3.83 1.55
N PHE A 66 14.88 4.87 1.84
CA PHE A 66 13.42 4.87 1.71
C PHE A 66 12.95 4.82 0.24
N LEU A 67 13.73 5.35 -0.71
CA LEU A 67 13.42 5.29 -2.14
C LEU A 67 13.82 3.95 -2.80
N LEU A 68 14.67 3.17 -2.13
CA LEU A 68 15.22 1.91 -2.63
C LEU A 68 14.14 0.86 -2.98
N PRO A 69 13.07 0.65 -2.18
CA PRO A 69 11.97 -0.22 -2.56
C PRO A 69 11.31 0.18 -3.88
N LEU A 70 11.18 1.49 -4.18
CA LEU A 70 10.57 1.94 -5.43
C LEU A 70 11.40 1.53 -6.64
N THR A 71 12.72 1.62 -6.55
CA THR A 71 13.61 1.19 -7.65
C THR A 71 13.61 -0.33 -7.78
N LEU A 72 13.55 -1.07 -6.66
CA LEU A 72 13.45 -2.53 -6.66
C LEU A 72 12.10 -3.05 -7.18
N LEU A 73 11.04 -2.27 -7.10
CA LEU A 73 9.71 -2.61 -7.65
C LEU A 73 9.62 -2.44 -9.17
N PHE A 74 10.50 -1.63 -9.77
CA PHE A 74 10.57 -1.45 -11.21
C PHE A 74 10.81 -2.76 -12.01
N PRO A 75 11.80 -3.61 -11.66
CA PRO A 75 12.02 -4.88 -12.37
C PRO A 75 10.84 -5.85 -12.25
N PHE A 76 10.03 -5.79 -11.18
CA PHE A 76 8.82 -6.61 -11.08
C PHE A 76 7.76 -6.23 -12.11
N LYS A 77 7.64 -4.94 -12.45
CA LYS A 77 6.75 -4.50 -13.54
C LYS A 77 7.23 -5.02 -14.89
N LEU A 78 8.54 -5.03 -15.13
CA LEU A 78 9.14 -5.60 -16.34
C LEU A 78 8.94 -7.12 -16.41
N LEU A 79 9.06 -7.81 -15.28
CA LEU A 79 8.81 -9.25 -15.19
C LEU A 79 7.35 -9.57 -15.53
N ALA A 80 6.39 -8.82 -15.00
CA ALA A 80 4.99 -8.96 -15.35
C ALA A 80 4.75 -8.73 -16.85
N LEU A 81 5.37 -7.71 -17.44
CA LEU A 81 5.28 -7.44 -18.88
C LEU A 81 5.89 -8.57 -19.71
N TYR A 82 7.00 -9.16 -19.25
CA TYR A 82 7.62 -10.31 -19.92
C TYR A 82 6.67 -11.51 -19.97
N TRP A 83 6.04 -11.89 -18.87
CA TRP A 83 5.04 -12.96 -18.85
C TRP A 83 3.83 -12.64 -19.73
N LEU A 84 3.44 -11.36 -19.80
CA LEU A 84 2.32 -10.91 -20.62
C LEU A 84 2.65 -11.06 -22.11
N SER A 85 3.87 -10.69 -22.50
CA SER A 85 4.37 -10.85 -23.87
C SER A 85 4.40 -12.32 -24.35
N ARG A 86 4.44 -13.27 -23.41
CA ARG A 86 4.41 -14.72 -23.68
C ARG A 86 2.98 -15.30 -23.68
N GLY A 87 1.96 -14.46 -23.52
CA GLY A 87 0.55 -14.87 -23.43
C GLY A 87 0.15 -15.44 -22.06
N GLN A 88 1.05 -15.42 -21.07
CA GLN A 88 0.77 -15.94 -19.73
C GLN A 88 0.14 -14.89 -18.83
N TRP A 89 -1.13 -14.59 -19.09
CA TRP A 89 -1.89 -13.55 -18.36
C TRP A 89 -2.00 -13.85 -16.86
N LEU A 90 -2.20 -15.13 -16.48
CA LEU A 90 -2.32 -15.55 -15.08
C LEU A 90 -1.01 -15.29 -14.29
N ALA A 91 0.13 -15.62 -14.90
CA ALA A 91 1.46 -15.38 -14.31
C ALA A 91 1.77 -13.88 -14.22
N SER A 92 1.36 -13.11 -15.22
CA SER A 92 1.52 -11.65 -15.21
C SER A 92 0.72 -11.01 -14.08
N LEU A 93 -0.53 -11.43 -13.92
CA LEU A 93 -1.44 -10.94 -12.89
C LEU A 93 -0.92 -11.31 -11.49
N SER A 94 -0.46 -12.55 -11.29
CA SER A 94 0.07 -12.98 -9.99
C SER A 94 1.34 -12.21 -9.62
N VAL A 95 2.25 -11.97 -10.58
CA VAL A 95 3.44 -11.13 -10.36
C VAL A 95 3.07 -9.70 -9.98
N LEU A 96 2.07 -9.09 -10.64
CA LEU A 96 1.61 -7.74 -10.31
C LEU A 96 1.01 -7.66 -8.91
N ILE A 97 0.15 -8.60 -8.54
CA ILE A 97 -0.47 -8.65 -7.21
C ILE A 97 0.61 -8.86 -6.15
N ALA A 98 1.50 -9.82 -6.35
CA ALA A 98 2.61 -10.09 -5.44
C ALA A 98 3.52 -8.88 -5.28
N ALA A 99 3.91 -8.23 -6.39
CA ALA A 99 4.75 -7.03 -6.36
C ALA A 99 4.06 -5.87 -5.63
N LYS A 100 2.74 -5.68 -5.82
CA LYS A 100 2.00 -4.63 -5.14
C LYS A 100 1.95 -4.88 -3.63
N LEU A 101 1.64 -6.10 -3.22
CA LEU A 101 1.56 -6.47 -1.80
C LEU A 101 2.93 -6.40 -1.13
N LEU A 102 3.97 -6.95 -1.77
CA LEU A 102 5.35 -6.87 -1.30
C LEU A 102 5.83 -5.42 -1.19
N GLY A 103 5.54 -4.62 -2.22
CA GLY A 103 5.87 -3.21 -2.25
C GLY A 103 5.25 -2.46 -1.08
N THR A 104 3.93 -2.59 -0.88
CA THR A 104 3.23 -1.95 0.23
C THR A 104 3.75 -2.43 1.59
N ALA A 105 4.01 -3.74 1.77
CA ALA A 105 4.50 -4.28 3.03
C ALA A 105 5.92 -3.77 3.37
N LEU A 106 6.80 -3.75 2.37
CA LEU A 106 8.16 -3.22 2.49
C LEU A 106 8.14 -1.71 2.74
N GLU A 107 7.38 -0.94 1.97
CA GLU A 107 7.24 0.52 2.15
C GLU A 107 6.71 0.85 3.55
N ALA A 108 5.65 0.17 4.02
CA ALA A 108 5.10 0.38 5.35
C ALA A 108 6.14 0.08 6.45
N ARG A 109 6.89 -1.01 6.31
CA ARG A 109 7.93 -1.38 7.29
C ARG A 109 9.10 -0.39 7.27
N MET A 110 9.57 -0.03 6.08
CA MET A 110 10.65 0.95 5.90
C MET A 110 10.24 2.32 6.43
N PHE A 111 8.99 2.75 6.21
CA PHE A 111 8.48 3.99 6.76
C PHE A 111 8.56 3.99 8.28
N VAL A 112 8.07 2.94 8.97
CA VAL A 112 8.13 2.85 10.44
C VAL A 112 9.57 2.94 10.95
N LEU A 113 10.52 2.28 10.28
CA LEU A 113 11.93 2.27 10.67
C LEU A 113 12.63 3.61 10.41
N CYS A 114 12.33 4.24 9.27
CA CYS A 114 12.93 5.49 8.83
C CYS A 114 12.27 6.72 9.45
N ARG A 115 11.03 6.61 9.95
CA ARG A 115 10.22 7.70 10.52
C ARG A 115 10.99 8.62 11.48
N PRO A 116 11.72 8.13 12.50
CA PRO A 116 12.44 9.01 13.41
C PRO A 116 13.50 9.86 12.70
N GLN A 117 14.26 9.33 11.73
CA GLN A 117 15.24 10.13 10.99
C GLN A 117 14.59 11.01 9.93
N LEU A 118 13.53 10.54 9.27
CA LEU A 118 12.80 11.32 8.27
C LEU A 118 12.15 12.56 8.89
N LEU A 119 11.60 12.44 10.11
CA LEU A 119 11.02 13.59 10.84
C LEU A 119 12.07 14.57 11.37
N MET A 120 13.36 14.23 11.36
CA MET A 120 14.43 15.21 11.60
C MET A 120 14.59 16.19 10.43
N LEU A 121 14.12 15.84 9.22
CA LEU A 121 14.16 16.73 8.07
C LEU A 121 12.97 17.73 8.16
N PRO A 122 13.23 19.05 8.21
CA PRO A 122 12.17 20.04 8.44
C PRO A 122 11.07 20.02 7.37
N TRP A 123 11.44 19.83 6.09
CA TRP A 123 10.51 19.76 4.98
C TRP A 123 9.62 18.51 5.04
N PHE A 124 10.18 17.37 5.48
CA PHE A 124 9.44 16.11 5.56
C PHE A 124 8.46 16.15 6.73
N LYS A 125 8.90 16.70 7.86
CA LYS A 125 8.04 16.93 9.03
C LYS A 125 6.84 17.82 8.67
N TRP A 126 7.09 18.95 8.00
CA TRP A 126 6.01 19.86 7.59
C TRP A 126 4.97 19.15 6.69
N LEU A 127 5.43 18.33 5.74
CA LEU A 127 4.55 17.58 4.85
C LEU A 127 3.75 16.50 5.60
N HIS A 128 4.40 15.77 6.50
CA HIS A 128 3.76 14.75 7.35
C HIS A 128 2.69 15.36 8.26
N ASP A 129 3.00 16.46 8.94
CA ASP A 129 2.08 17.12 9.87
C ASP A 129 0.92 17.78 9.11
N GLY A 130 1.17 18.34 7.93
CA GLY A 130 0.11 18.85 7.04
C GLY A 130 -0.83 17.75 6.56
N PHE A 131 -0.31 16.56 6.24
CA PHE A 131 -1.13 15.41 5.88
C PHE A 131 -2.00 14.93 7.04
N LEU A 132 -1.44 14.82 8.25
CA LEU A 132 -2.20 14.44 9.44
C LEU A 132 -3.29 15.46 9.77
N TRP A 133 -2.97 16.76 9.70
CA TRP A 133 -3.96 17.82 9.91
C TRP A 133 -5.14 17.71 8.92
N TRP A 134 -4.86 17.44 7.65
CA TRP A 134 -5.90 17.23 6.64
C TRP A 134 -6.73 15.97 6.93
N HIS A 135 -6.07 14.87 7.32
CA HIS A 135 -6.72 13.61 7.67
C HIS A 135 -7.64 13.78 8.88
N ASP A 136 -7.16 14.35 9.98
CA ASP A 136 -7.94 14.63 11.18
C ASP A 136 -9.16 15.50 10.87
N ARG A 137 -9.00 16.50 9.98
CA ARG A 137 -10.09 17.39 9.58
C ARG A 137 -11.16 16.69 8.76
N LEU A 138 -10.80 15.71 7.94
CA LEU A 138 -11.76 14.88 7.21
C LEU A 138 -12.50 13.92 8.12
N TYR A 139 -11.80 13.28 9.06
CA TYR A 139 -12.43 12.37 10.02
C TYR A 139 -13.39 13.12 10.95
N ALA A 140 -13.00 14.33 11.38
CA ALA A 140 -13.88 15.21 12.14
C ALA A 140 -15.11 15.70 11.35
N ALA A 141 -15.06 15.69 10.01
CA ALA A 141 -16.20 16.07 9.17
C ALA A 141 -17.16 14.90 8.88
N LEU A 142 -16.71 13.66 9.10
CA LEU A 142 -17.46 12.43 8.83
C LEU A 142 -18.07 11.80 10.10
N THR A 143 -17.68 12.28 11.29
CA THR A 143 -18.15 11.81 12.60
C THR A 143 -19.01 12.88 13.26
#